data_AF-A0A1J3JUH0-F1
#
_entry.id   AF-A0A1J3JUH0-F1
#
_cell.length_a   1.000
_cell.length_b   1.000
_cell.length_c   1.000
_cell.angle_alpha   90.00
_cell.angle_beta   90.00
_cell.angle_gamma   90.00
#
_symmetry.space_group_name_H-M   'P 1'
#
loop_
_entity.id
_entity.type
_entity.pdbx_description
1 polymer ?
#
loop_
_entity_poly.entity_id
_entity_poly.type
_entity_poly.pdbx_seq_one_letter_code
_entity_poly.pdbx_strand_id
1 'polypeptide(L)'
;MNPEDFQKKVSIKDPLTGEIESEHGVSGGESTSSTVESGVASQTLVLLRSLLEIQQRRAQAYAKLKRGFSEYVESGAEALYQKLCSEITAEFNECSKQVREMES
;
A
#
# COMPACT_ATOMS: atom_id res chain seq x y z
N MET A 1 12.42 -8.11 12.00
CA MET A 1 12.14 -6.75 11.48
C MET A 1 12.03 -5.83 12.69
N ASN A 2 12.90 -4.84 12.81
CA ASN A 2 12.86 -3.87 13.91
C ASN A 2 11.67 -2.90 13.69
N PRO A 3 10.76 -2.70 14.66
CA PRO A 3 9.66 -1.74 14.53
C PRO A 3 10.11 -0.30 14.23
N GLU A 4 11.30 0.08 14.65
CA GLU A 4 11.88 1.42 14.41
C GLU A 4 12.26 1.60 12.93
N ASP A 5 12.78 0.55 12.29
CA ASP A 5 13.09 0.56 10.85
C ASP A 5 11.83 0.72 9.99
N PHE A 6 10.69 0.19 10.44
CA PHE A 6 9.43 0.32 9.74
C PHE A 6 8.92 1.77 9.79
N GLN A 7 8.94 2.40 10.97
CA GLN A 7 8.54 3.81 11.09
C GLN A 7 9.44 4.75 10.29
N LYS A 8 10.75 4.50 10.28
CA LYS A 8 11.71 5.29 9.49
C LYS A 8 11.44 5.21 7.98
N LYS A 9 11.05 4.03 7.47
CA LYS A 9 10.72 3.84 6.05
C LYS A 9 9.36 4.41 5.66
N VAL A 10 8.44 4.55 6.61
CA VAL A 10 7.09 5.09 6.37
C VAL A 10 7.06 6.62 6.50
N SER A 11 8.02 7.22 7.21
CA SER A 11 8.11 8.68 7.36
C SER A 11 8.78 9.32 6.14
N ILE A 12 7.99 9.60 5.10
CA ILE A 12 8.42 10.44 3.97
C ILE A 12 8.29 11.90 4.43
N LYS A 13 9.42 12.53 4.76
CA LYS A 13 9.52 13.92 5.24
C LYS A 13 10.44 14.81 4.39
N ASP A 14 10.57 14.55 3.09
CA ASP A 14 11.30 15.46 2.21
C ASP A 14 10.35 16.29 1.34
N PRO A 15 10.38 17.64 1.42
CA PRO A 15 9.77 18.49 0.41
C PRO A 15 10.60 18.36 -0.87
N LEU A 16 9.94 17.98 -1.96
CA LEU A 16 10.50 17.79 -3.28
C LEU A 16 10.89 19.14 -3.91
N THR A 17 12.01 19.70 -3.45
CA THR A 17 12.70 20.82 -4.09
C THR A 17 14.15 20.40 -4.29
N GLY A 18 14.39 19.64 -5.37
CA GLY A 18 15.72 19.39 -5.90
C GLY A 18 15.72 19.92 -7.33
N GLU A 19 16.47 20.99 -7.56
CA GLU A 19 16.71 21.57 -8.89
C GLU A 19 17.50 20.56 -9.73
N ILE A 20 16.96 20.18 -10.88
CA ILE A 20 17.64 19.32 -11.86
C ILE A 20 18.14 20.25 -12.97
N GLU A 21 19.41 20.65 -12.91
CA GLU A 21 20.10 21.28 -14.02
C GLU A 21 20.29 20.23 -15.13
N SER A 22 19.54 20.39 -16.23
CA SER A 22 19.71 19.60 -17.45
C SER A 22 20.18 20.52 -18.56
N GLU A 23 21.47 20.42 -18.88
CA GLU A 23 22.11 21.13 -19.97
C GLU A 23 21.71 20.46 -21.30
N HIS A 24 20.68 20.99 -21.96
CA HIS A 24 20.45 20.73 -23.37
C HIS A 24 20.01 22.03 -24.05
N GLY A 25 20.96 22.65 -24.76
CA GLY A 25 20.66 23.75 -25.65
C GLY A 25 19.93 23.24 -26.89
N VAL A 26 18.65 23.55 -27.02
CA VAL A 26 18.01 23.87 -28.31
C VAL A 26 16.96 24.97 -28.10
N SER A 27 17.12 25.99 -28.93
CA SER A 27 16.32 27.19 -29.12
C SER A 27 14.80 26.97 -29.30
N GLY A 28 14.01 27.66 -28.47
CA GLY A 28 12.83 28.44 -28.86
C GLY A 28 11.51 27.72 -29.14
N GLY A 29 10.50 27.95 -28.29
CA GLY A 29 9.08 27.87 -28.65
C GLY A 29 8.14 27.24 -27.62
N GLU A 30 7.37 28.10 -26.93
CA GLU A 30 6.07 27.86 -26.30
C GLU A 30 5.93 26.81 -25.18
N SER A 31 5.93 27.33 -23.95
CA SER A 31 5.42 26.73 -22.72
C SER A 31 3.99 26.21 -22.84
N THR A 32 3.82 24.90 -22.96
CA THR A 32 2.58 24.17 -22.58
C THR A 32 2.84 22.79 -21.94
N SER A 33 4.07 22.51 -21.49
CA SER A 33 4.50 21.16 -21.08
C SER A 33 4.81 21.02 -19.57
N SER A 34 4.06 21.67 -18.69
CA SER A 34 4.21 21.49 -17.22
C SER A 34 2.96 20.92 -16.53
N THR A 35 1.82 20.82 -17.23
CA THR A 35 0.56 20.36 -16.63
C THR A 35 0.44 18.83 -16.60
N VAL A 36 1.07 18.14 -17.57
CA VAL A 36 0.94 16.68 -17.75
C VAL A 36 1.73 15.88 -16.71
N GLU A 37 2.94 16.31 -16.34
CA GLU A 37 3.77 15.61 -15.34
C GLU A 37 3.20 15.70 -13.92
N SER A 38 2.63 16.84 -13.55
CA SER A 38 1.97 17.05 -12.25
C SER A 38 0.75 16.14 -12.05
N GLY A 39 -0.03 15.90 -13.11
CA GLY A 39 -1.18 14.99 -13.08
C GLY A 39 -0.80 13.53 -12.84
N VAL A 40 0.29 13.06 -13.46
CA VAL A 40 0.77 11.69 -13.29
C VAL A 40 1.30 11.46 -11.88
N ALA A 41 2.13 12.38 -11.35
CA ALA A 41 2.63 12.29 -9.98
C ALA A 41 1.50 12.26 -8.95
N SER A 42 0.45 13.06 -9.14
CA SER A 42 -0.75 13.06 -8.29
C SER A 42 -1.47 11.70 -8.33
N GLN A 43 -1.68 11.14 -9.52
CA GLN A 43 -2.31 9.83 -9.69
C GLN A 43 -1.49 8.71 -9.04
N THR A 44 -0.16 8.72 -9.22
CA THR A 44 0.73 7.75 -8.57
C THR A 44 0.62 7.82 -7.04
N LEU A 45 0.58 9.01 -6.45
CA LEU A 45 0.43 9.17 -5.01
C LEU A 45 -0.92 8.64 -4.50
N VAL A 46 -2.00 8.85 -5.25
CA VAL A 46 -3.32 8.29 -4.92
C VAL A 46 -3.27 6.76 -4.92
N LEU A 47 -2.73 6.16 -5.98
CA LEU A 47 -2.59 4.70 -6.09
C LEU A 47 -1.72 4.11 -4.96
N LEU A 48 -0.60 4.75 -4.63
CA LEU A 48 0.27 4.28 -3.55
C LEU A 48 -0.41 4.33 -2.19
N ARG A 49 -1.22 5.37 -1.91
CA ARG A 49 -1.99 5.47 -0.67
C ARG A 49 -3.06 4.38 -0.59
N SER A 50 -3.84 4.18 -1.65
CA SER A 50 -4.84 3.11 -1.72
C SER A 50 -4.20 1.73 -1.55
N LEU A 51 -3.05 1.49 -2.21
CA LEU A 51 -2.33 0.22 -2.08
C LEU A 51 -1.85 0.02 -0.64
N LEU A 52 -1.30 1.05 0.00
CA LEU A 52 -0.84 0.99 1.38
C LEU A 52 -1.99 0.60 2.33
N GLU A 53 -3.17 1.18 2.17
CA GLU A 53 -4.36 0.84 2.96
C GLU A 53 -4.76 -0.64 2.79
N ILE A 54 -4.76 -1.14 1.56
CA ILE A 54 -5.04 -2.57 1.28
C ILE A 54 -4.00 -3.47 1.95
N GLN A 55 -2.71 -3.12 1.87
CA GLN A 55 -1.66 -3.92 2.50
C GLN A 55 -1.75 -3.90 4.03
N GLN A 56 -2.15 -2.77 4.63
CA GLN A 56 -2.40 -2.69 6.06
C GLN A 56 -3.52 -3.63 6.50
N ARG A 57 -4.64 -3.67 5.77
CA ARG A 57 -5.74 -4.62 6.06
C ARG A 57 -5.28 -6.07 5.97
N ARG A 58 -4.51 -6.42 4.93
CA ARG A 58 -3.92 -7.77 4.79
C ARG A 58 -3.01 -8.12 5.96
N ALA A 59 -2.14 -7.20 6.38
CA ALA A 59 -1.27 -7.41 7.53
C ALA A 59 -2.05 -7.65 8.83
N GLN A 60 -3.12 -6.88 9.06
CA GLN A 60 -4.02 -7.06 10.20
C GLN A 60 -4.74 -8.41 10.16
N ALA A 61 -5.20 -8.84 8.98
CA ALA A 61 -5.80 -10.16 8.77
C ALA A 61 -4.82 -11.30 9.13
N TYR A 62 -3.56 -11.21 8.69
CA TYR A 62 -2.53 -12.18 9.09
C TYR A 62 -2.27 -12.19 10.60
N ALA A 63 -2.22 -11.01 11.24
CA ALA A 63 -2.06 -10.92 12.69
C ALA A 63 -3.24 -11.56 13.44
N LYS A 64 -4.49 -11.31 12.97
CA LYS A 64 -5.71 -11.92 13.52
C LYS A 64 -5.70 -13.43 13.34
N LEU A 65 -5.32 -13.93 12.15
CA LEU A 65 -5.21 -15.36 11.88
C LEU A 65 -4.16 -16.04 12.77
N LYS A 66 -2.98 -15.44 12.92
CA LYS A 66 -1.91 -15.96 13.80
C LYS A 66 -2.38 -16.07 15.25
N ARG A 67 -3.05 -15.05 15.76
CA ARG A 67 -3.60 -15.05 17.12
C ARG A 67 -4.67 -16.14 17.26
N GLY A 68 -5.65 -16.19 16.36
CA GLY A 68 -6.71 -17.19 16.43
C GLY A 68 -6.22 -18.64 16.25
N PHE A 69 -5.13 -18.85 15.51
CA PHE A 69 -4.48 -20.16 15.45
C PHE A 69 -3.85 -20.53 16.79
N SER A 70 -3.22 -19.58 17.48
CA SER A 70 -2.64 -19.83 18.82
C SER A 70 -3.75 -20.20 19.82
N GLU A 71 -4.86 -19.45 19.81
CA GLU A 71 -6.04 -19.74 20.63
C GLU A 71 -6.65 -21.12 20.31
N TYR A 72 -6.71 -21.49 19.03
CA TYR A 72 -7.15 -22.82 18.59
C TYR A 72 -6.26 -23.94 19.13
N VAL A 73 -4.93 -23.79 19.06
CA VAL A 73 -3.98 -24.78 19.57
C VAL A 73 -4.11 -24.95 21.09
N GLU A 74 -4.37 -23.89 21.82
CA GLU A 74 -4.53 -23.92 23.28
C GLU A 74 -5.88 -24.50 23.73
N SER A 75 -6.97 -24.12 23.06
CA SER A 75 -8.35 -24.45 23.48
C SER A 75 -8.96 -25.65 22.77
N GLY A 76 -8.45 -26.02 21.59
CA GLY A 76 -9.06 -27.01 20.70
C GLY A 76 -10.38 -26.54 20.06
N ALA A 77 -10.73 -25.26 20.13
CA ALA A 77 -12.01 -24.71 19.65
C ALA A 77 -12.07 -24.60 18.11
N GLU A 78 -12.11 -25.75 17.43
CA GLU A 78 -12.05 -25.85 15.97
C GLU A 78 -13.14 -25.04 15.25
N ALA A 79 -14.38 -25.07 15.74
CA ALA A 79 -15.49 -24.36 15.10
C ALA A 79 -15.26 -22.84 15.05
N LEU A 80 -14.69 -22.26 16.10
CA LEU A 80 -14.35 -20.83 16.14
C LEU A 80 -13.20 -20.51 15.17
N TYR A 81 -12.20 -21.39 15.11
CA TYR A 81 -11.08 -21.23 14.19
C TYR A 81 -11.50 -21.34 12.72
N GLN A 82 -12.37 -22.29 12.37
CA GLN A 82 -12.91 -22.43 11.01
C GLN A 82 -13.72 -21.21 10.58
N LYS A 83 -14.53 -20.66 11.49
CA LYS A 83 -15.24 -19.40 11.25
C LYS A 83 -14.25 -18.26 10.99
N LEU A 84 -13.21 -18.14 11.81
CA LEU A 84 -12.16 -17.15 11.61
C LEU A 84 -11.47 -17.30 10.24
N CYS A 85 -11.10 -18.52 9.85
CA CYS A 85 -10.50 -18.80 8.54
C CYS A 85 -11.40 -18.34 7.38
N SER A 86 -12.71 -18.55 7.51
CA SER A 86 -13.69 -18.09 6.52
C SER A 86 -13.74 -16.57 6.44
N GLU A 87 -13.76 -15.86 7.57
CA GLU A 87 -13.71 -14.39 7.62
C GLU A 87 -12.43 -13.85 6.99
N ILE A 88 -11.28 -14.43 7.31
CA ILE A 88 -9.97 -14.01 6.79
C ILE A 88 -9.87 -14.26 5.28
N THR A 89 -10.41 -15.38 4.79
CA THR A 89 -10.45 -15.68 3.35
C THR A 89 -11.28 -14.64 2.60
N ALA A 90 -12.44 -14.25 3.14
CA ALA A 90 -13.27 -13.20 2.55
C ALA A 90 -12.53 -11.86 2.48
N GLU A 91 -11.85 -11.45 3.55
CA GLU A 91 -11.04 -10.22 3.58
C GLU A 91 -9.91 -10.24 2.54
N PHE A 92 -9.21 -11.37 2.40
CA PHE A 92 -8.16 -11.51 1.38
C PHE A 92 -8.70 -11.46 -0.05
N ASN A 93 -9.87 -12.07 -0.29
CA ASN A 93 -10.53 -12.03 -1.59
C ASN A 93 -10.91 -10.60 -1.96
N GLU A 94 -11.50 -9.86 -1.02
CA GLU A 94 -11.86 -8.46 -1.22
C GLU A 94 -10.63 -7.58 -1.46
N CYS A 95 -9.57 -7.72 -0.65
CA CYS A 95 -8.31 -7.02 -0.90
C CYS A 95 -7.74 -7.33 -2.29
N SER A 96 -7.81 -8.58 -2.74
CA SER A 96 -7.31 -8.99 -4.05
C SER A 96 -8.15 -8.46 -5.21
N LYS A 97 -9.45 -8.30 -5.00
CA LYS A 97 -10.34 -7.62 -5.96
C LYS A 97 -9.94 -6.16 -6.12
N GLN A 98 -9.77 -5.43 -5.01
CA GLN A 98 -9.39 -4.01 -5.06
C GLN A 98 -8.03 -3.78 -5.71
N VAL A 99 -7.03 -4.63 -5.45
CA VAL A 99 -5.73 -4.53 -6.15
C VAL A 99 -5.88 -4.70 -7.66
N ARG A 100 -6.69 -5.67 -8.13
CA ARG A 100 -6.94 -5.86 -9.56
C ARG A 100 -7.65 -4.66 -10.20
N GLU A 101 -8.58 -4.05 -9.49
CA GLU A 101 -9.28 -2.83 -9.96
C GLU A 101 -8.32 -1.64 -10.09
N MET A 102 -7.28 -1.58 -9.27
CA MET A 102 -6.24 -0.54 -9.36
C MET A 102 -5.25 -0.76 -10.52
N GLU A 103 -5.13 -1.99 -11.02
CA GLU A 103 -4.25 -2.35 -12.15
C GLU A 103 -4.91 -2.17 -13.52
N SER A 104 -6.24 -1.99 -13.55
CA SER A 104 -7.06 -1.88 -14.77
C SER A 104 -7.17 -0.44 -15.26
#